data_AF-A0A938DGQ1-F1
#
_entry.id   AF-A0A938DGQ1-F1
#
_cell.length_a   1.000
_cell.length_b   1.000
_cell.length_c   1.000
_cell.angle_alpha   90.00
_cell.angle_beta   90.00
_cell.angle_gamma   90.00
#
_symmetry.space_group_name_H-M   'P 1'
#
loop_
_entity.id
_entity.type
_entity.pdbx_description
1 polymer ?
#
loop_
_entity_poly.entity_id
_entity_poly.type
_entity_poly.pdbx_seq_one_letter_code
_entity_poly.pdbx_strand_id
1 'polypeptide(L)'
;MTSKSALEVLYPFLYGKEQDPAAVDAGLLHSIEEKARESRETNAIFFAEQATVLLGAAKALAAVYRRGGRMFTMGNGGSSCDASHVAVEFLHPITAGRPALAAINLTADVAMNFAVANDVGFEHVFVRQLIAHAREGDGLIGLSTSGNSANLIAAFVKAREMGLTTIGFSGGDGGKMTHE
;
A
#
# COMPACT_ATOMS: atom_id res chain seq x y z
N MET A 1 27.08 5.37 -4.32
CA MET A 1 27.25 3.92 -4.50
C MET A 1 26.62 3.54 -5.82
N THR A 2 27.41 3.10 -6.80
CA THR A 2 26.91 2.66 -8.11
C THR A 2 25.99 1.45 -7.92
N SER A 3 24.84 1.38 -8.60
CA SER A 3 23.78 0.40 -8.31
C SER A 3 24.21 -1.07 -8.37
N LYS A 4 25.31 -1.38 -9.07
CA LYS A 4 25.96 -2.70 -9.06
C LYS A 4 26.40 -3.14 -7.66
N SER A 5 26.96 -2.26 -6.83
CA SER A 5 27.49 -2.65 -5.51
C SER A 5 26.39 -2.98 -4.51
N ALA A 6 25.20 -2.37 -4.63
CA ALA A 6 24.09 -2.60 -3.71
C ALA A 6 23.35 -3.93 -4.01
N LEU A 7 23.19 -4.26 -5.30
CA LEU A 7 22.55 -5.51 -5.71
C LEU A 7 23.42 -6.74 -5.39
N GLU A 8 24.74 -6.63 -5.52
CA GLU A 8 25.67 -7.70 -5.13
C GLU A 8 25.65 -7.99 -3.62
N VAL A 9 25.40 -6.96 -2.79
CA VAL A 9 25.26 -7.12 -1.33
C VAL A 9 23.92 -7.77 -0.97
N LEU A 10 22.84 -7.42 -1.68
CA LEU A 10 21.50 -7.95 -1.41
C LEU A 10 21.30 -9.38 -1.94
N TYR A 11 21.96 -9.74 -3.05
CA TYR A 11 21.80 -11.03 -3.70
C TYR A 11 23.16 -11.71 -3.97
N PRO A 12 23.98 -11.95 -2.94
CA PRO A 12 25.35 -12.46 -3.09
C PRO A 12 25.43 -13.83 -3.79
N PHE A 13 24.37 -14.64 -3.65
CA PHE A 13 24.22 -15.93 -4.33
C PHE A 13 24.07 -15.81 -5.85
N LEU A 14 23.55 -14.69 -6.37
CA LEU A 14 23.50 -14.44 -7.82
C LEU A 14 24.89 -14.16 -8.41
N TYR A 15 25.90 -13.91 -7.57
CA TYR A 15 27.25 -13.54 -7.96
C TYR A 15 28.31 -14.52 -7.43
N GLY A 16 27.90 -15.73 -7.03
CA GLY A 16 28.81 -16.82 -6.66
C GLY A 16 29.62 -16.58 -5.40
N LYS A 17 29.18 -15.69 -4.50
CA LYS A 17 29.82 -15.50 -3.19
C LYS A 17 29.23 -16.46 -2.17
N GLU A 18 30.05 -17.36 -1.64
CA GLU A 18 29.70 -18.18 -0.47
C GLU A 18 29.72 -17.33 0.81
N GLN A 19 28.76 -17.56 1.69
CA GLN A 19 28.68 -16.91 3.00
C GLN A 19 28.97 -17.93 4.10
N ASP A 20 29.74 -17.53 5.12
CA ASP A 20 29.98 -18.35 6.32
C ASP A 20 28.66 -18.55 7.10
N PRO A 21 28.15 -19.79 7.20
CA PRO A 21 26.86 -20.05 7.86
C PRO A 21 26.77 -19.54 9.30
N ALA A 22 27.85 -19.63 10.09
CA ALA A 22 27.83 -19.20 11.49
C ALA A 22 27.76 -17.66 11.62
N ALA A 23 28.43 -16.93 10.72
CA ALA A 23 28.35 -15.48 10.64
C ALA A 23 26.97 -15.02 10.13
N VAL A 24 26.34 -15.79 9.23
CA VAL A 24 24.98 -15.54 8.76
C VAL A 24 23.98 -15.71 9.91
N ASP A 25 24.06 -16.79 10.69
CA ASP A 25 23.14 -17.04 11.80
C ASP A 25 23.20 -15.94 12.86
N ALA A 26 24.40 -15.50 13.25
CA ALA A 26 24.58 -14.40 14.19
C ALA A 26 24.00 -13.08 13.66
N GLY A 27 24.21 -12.77 12.37
CA GLY A 27 23.63 -11.59 11.72
C GLY A 27 22.11 -11.65 11.60
N LEU A 28 21.54 -12.84 11.35
CA LEU A 28 20.10 -13.06 11.29
C LEU A 28 19.45 -12.88 12.66
N LEU A 29 20.02 -13.47 13.72
CA LEU A 29 19.54 -13.30 15.09
C LEU A 29 19.52 -11.83 15.50
N HIS A 30 20.63 -11.12 15.25
CA HIS A 30 20.70 -9.68 15.49
C HIS A 30 19.63 -8.90 14.71
N SER A 31 19.44 -9.21 13.41
CA SER A 31 18.42 -8.57 12.59
C SER A 31 17.00 -8.83 13.09
N ILE A 32 16.71 -10.02 13.63
CA ILE A 32 15.41 -10.35 14.23
C ILE A 32 15.16 -9.47 15.46
N GLU A 33 16.12 -9.38 16.38
CA GLU A 33 16.01 -8.58 17.59
C GLU A 33 15.84 -7.09 17.29
N GLU A 34 16.64 -6.56 16.36
CA GLU A 34 16.56 -5.16 15.93
C GLU A 34 15.21 -4.83 15.28
N LYS A 35 14.76 -5.62 14.31
CA LYS A 35 13.46 -5.40 13.64
C LYS A 35 12.29 -5.49 14.60
N ALA A 36 12.34 -6.42 15.57
CA ALA A 36 11.31 -6.55 16.59
C ALA A 36 11.25 -5.30 17.50
N ARG A 37 12.41 -4.76 17.88
CA ARG A 37 12.52 -3.52 18.66
C ARG A 37 12.00 -2.32 17.86
N GLU A 38 12.49 -2.12 16.64
CA GLU A 38 12.11 -1.00 15.77
C GLU A 38 10.61 -1.00 15.43
N SER A 39 10.03 -2.18 15.18
CA SER A 39 8.59 -2.32 14.91
C SER A 39 7.76 -1.84 16.11
N ARG A 40 8.13 -2.24 17.33
CA ARG A 40 7.43 -1.83 18.56
C ARG A 40 7.51 -0.32 18.78
N GLU A 41 8.71 0.24 18.61
CA GLU A 41 8.96 1.67 18.76
C GLU A 41 8.18 2.49 17.73
N THR A 42 8.26 2.10 16.46
CA THR A 42 7.55 2.74 15.36
C THR A 42 6.03 2.72 15.56
N ASN A 43 5.47 1.59 16.01
CA ASN A 43 4.04 1.49 16.30
C ASN A 43 3.63 2.42 17.45
N ALA A 44 4.43 2.50 18.52
CA ALA A 44 4.14 3.38 19.64
C ALA A 44 4.12 4.86 19.21
N ILE A 45 5.12 5.29 18.43
CA ILE A 45 5.20 6.66 17.89
C ILE A 45 4.02 6.93 16.95
N PHE A 46 3.74 6.03 16.01
CA PHE A 46 2.66 6.19 15.04
C PHE A 46 1.32 6.43 15.72
N PHE A 47 0.94 5.59 16.68
CA PHE A 47 -0.35 5.76 17.36
C PHE A 47 -0.39 6.97 18.28
N ALA A 48 0.73 7.36 18.89
CA ALA A 48 0.80 8.58 19.69
C ALA A 48 0.58 9.84 18.84
N GLU A 49 1.15 9.88 17.63
CA GLU A 49 1.12 11.07 16.77
C GLU A 49 -0.07 11.11 15.81
N GLN A 50 -0.47 9.96 15.28
CA GLN A 50 -1.42 9.87 14.16
C GLN A 50 -2.85 9.47 14.59
N ALA A 51 -3.12 9.27 15.88
CA ALA A 51 -4.44 8.82 16.37
C ALA A 51 -5.60 9.70 15.87
N THR A 52 -5.44 11.01 15.88
CA THR A 52 -6.47 11.95 15.42
C THR A 52 -6.72 11.84 13.91
N VAL A 53 -5.64 11.72 13.12
CA VAL A 53 -5.72 11.54 11.66
C VAL A 53 -6.37 10.19 11.33
N LEU A 54 -5.98 9.13 12.04
CA LEU A 54 -6.54 7.79 11.88
C LEU A 54 -8.04 7.76 12.21
N LEU A 55 -8.47 8.44 13.27
CA LEU A 55 -9.89 8.60 13.59
C LEU A 55 -10.65 9.34 12.48
N GLY A 56 -10.04 10.38 11.90
CA GLY A 56 -10.57 11.11 10.76
C GLY A 56 -10.75 10.20 9.54
N ALA A 57 -9.72 9.43 9.18
CA ALA A 57 -9.74 8.47 8.09
C ALA A 57 -10.82 7.39 8.30
N ALA A 58 -10.93 6.85 9.51
CA ALA A 58 -11.96 5.86 9.85
C ALA A 58 -13.39 6.43 9.70
N LYS A 59 -13.61 7.68 10.12
CA LYS A 59 -14.91 8.37 9.94
C LYS A 59 -15.22 8.64 8.47
N ALA A 60 -14.23 9.09 7.69
CA ALA A 60 -14.39 9.34 6.26
C ALA A 60 -14.73 8.04 5.49
N LEU A 61 -14.02 6.95 5.79
CA LEU A 61 -14.28 5.62 5.26
C LEU A 61 -15.69 5.13 5.63
N ALA A 62 -16.10 5.27 6.90
CA ALA A 62 -17.45 4.91 7.32
C ALA A 62 -18.52 5.73 6.59
N ALA A 63 -18.24 7.01 6.27
CA ALA A 63 -19.15 7.86 5.54
C ALA A 63 -19.32 7.44 4.06
N VAL A 64 -18.27 6.92 3.41
CA VAL A 64 -18.35 6.32 2.06
C VAL A 64 -19.40 5.21 2.05
N TYR A 65 -19.27 4.24 2.95
CA TYR A 65 -20.21 3.12 3.01
C TYR A 65 -21.63 3.52 3.41
N ARG A 66 -21.79 4.47 4.33
CA ARG A 66 -23.13 4.98 4.73
C ARG A 66 -23.88 5.63 3.57
N ARG A 67 -23.18 6.14 2.56
CA ARG A 67 -23.77 6.70 1.34
C ARG A 67 -23.94 5.67 0.22
N GLY A 68 -23.67 4.39 0.49
CA GLY A 68 -23.76 3.30 -0.49
C GLY A 68 -22.56 3.22 -1.44
N GLY A 69 -21.47 3.96 -1.16
CA GLY A 69 -20.23 3.85 -1.89
C GLY A 69 -19.44 2.59 -1.53
N ARG A 70 -18.42 2.29 -2.32
CA ARG A 70 -17.47 1.19 -2.10
C ARG A 70 -16.05 1.73 -1.97
N MET A 71 -15.15 0.90 -1.43
CA MET A 71 -13.73 1.23 -1.36
C MET A 71 -12.93 0.55 -2.46
N PHE A 72 -11.93 1.25 -2.98
CA PHE A 72 -10.86 0.71 -3.81
C PHE A 72 -9.58 0.71 -2.99
N THR A 73 -8.73 -0.30 -3.17
CA THR A 73 -7.41 -0.37 -2.51
C THR A 73 -6.30 -0.55 -3.53
N MET A 74 -5.14 0.05 -3.28
CA MET A 74 -3.97 -0.04 -4.16
C MET A 74 -2.65 0.07 -3.39
N GLY A 75 -1.59 -0.50 -3.95
CA GLY A 75 -0.24 -0.45 -3.40
C GLY A 75 0.77 -1.17 -4.32
N ASN A 76 2.05 -0.87 -4.17
CA ASN A 76 3.13 -1.50 -4.95
C ASN A 76 3.96 -2.46 -4.09
N GLY A 77 4.46 -3.54 -4.67
CA GLY A 77 5.34 -4.49 -3.98
C GLY A 77 4.70 -5.05 -2.71
N GLY A 78 5.40 -4.99 -1.58
CA GLY A 78 4.85 -5.42 -0.28
C GLY A 78 3.56 -4.70 0.11
N SER A 79 3.43 -3.41 -0.20
CA SER A 79 2.20 -2.64 0.07
C SER A 79 1.00 -3.11 -0.75
N SER A 80 1.21 -3.88 -1.83
CA SER A 80 0.11 -4.52 -2.57
C SER A 80 -0.56 -5.64 -1.75
N CYS A 81 0.19 -6.31 -0.87
CA CYS A 81 -0.33 -7.31 0.05
C CYS A 81 -1.23 -6.65 1.10
N ASP A 82 -0.79 -5.53 1.67
CA ASP A 82 -1.59 -4.75 2.62
C ASP A 82 -2.87 -4.21 1.95
N ALA A 83 -2.78 -3.70 0.72
CA ALA A 83 -3.95 -3.28 -0.05
C ALA A 83 -4.95 -4.42 -0.26
N SER A 84 -4.46 -5.63 -0.54
CA SER A 84 -5.28 -6.83 -0.66
C SER A 84 -5.93 -7.20 0.68
N HIS A 85 -5.17 -7.20 1.77
CA HIS A 85 -5.69 -7.46 3.11
C HIS A 85 -6.80 -6.48 3.47
N VAL A 86 -6.58 -5.17 3.31
CA VAL A 86 -7.58 -4.15 3.59
C VAL A 86 -8.88 -4.41 2.82
N ALA A 87 -8.81 -4.78 1.53
CA ALA A 87 -10.03 -5.12 0.78
C ALA A 87 -10.75 -6.36 1.35
N VAL A 88 -10.00 -7.40 1.72
CA VAL A 88 -10.54 -8.63 2.32
C VAL A 88 -11.23 -8.35 3.65
N GLU A 89 -10.71 -7.46 4.49
CA GLU A 89 -11.32 -7.09 5.78
C GLU A 89 -12.72 -6.47 5.68
N PHE A 90 -13.05 -5.90 4.52
CA PHE A 90 -14.39 -5.38 4.23
C PHE A 90 -15.31 -6.44 3.64
N LEU A 91 -14.79 -7.30 2.76
CA LEU A 91 -15.54 -8.37 2.11
C LEU A 91 -15.83 -9.56 3.04
N HIS A 92 -14.89 -9.87 3.93
CA HIS A 92 -14.94 -10.95 4.91
C HIS A 92 -14.81 -10.37 6.33
N PRO A 93 -15.89 -9.84 6.92
CA PRO A 93 -15.80 -9.10 8.16
C PRO A 93 -15.40 -9.99 9.34
N ILE A 94 -14.28 -9.69 10.01
CA ILE A 94 -13.82 -10.38 11.24
C ILE A 94 -14.88 -10.28 12.37
N THR A 95 -15.65 -9.20 12.40
CA THR A 95 -16.71 -9.01 13.40
C THR A 95 -18.00 -9.73 13.00
N ALA A 96 -18.39 -10.71 13.81
CA ALA A 96 -19.64 -11.46 13.61
C ALA A 96 -20.86 -10.52 13.55
N GLY A 97 -21.76 -10.77 12.59
CA GLY A 97 -23.03 -10.04 12.45
C GLY A 97 -22.99 -8.78 11.58
N ARG A 98 -21.85 -8.44 10.97
CA ARG A 98 -21.72 -7.34 9.99
C ARG A 98 -21.93 -7.85 8.55
N PRO A 99 -22.72 -7.16 7.70
CA PRO A 99 -22.75 -7.48 6.26
C PRO A 99 -21.41 -7.15 5.60
N ALA A 100 -21.06 -7.89 4.54
CA ALA A 100 -19.91 -7.56 3.71
C ALA A 100 -20.04 -6.14 3.15
N LEU A 101 -18.95 -5.37 3.22
CA LEU A 101 -18.83 -4.05 2.65
C LEU A 101 -18.02 -4.14 1.35
N ALA A 102 -18.55 -3.57 0.27
CA ALA A 102 -17.94 -3.72 -1.05
C ALA A 102 -16.57 -3.04 -1.10
N ALA A 103 -15.53 -3.83 -1.36
CA ALA A 103 -14.18 -3.34 -1.59
C ALA A 103 -13.54 -4.04 -2.81
N ILE A 104 -12.75 -3.31 -3.59
CA ILE A 104 -12.08 -3.83 -4.79
C ILE A 104 -10.57 -3.58 -4.66
N ASN A 105 -9.79 -4.67 -4.68
CA ASN A 105 -8.34 -4.60 -4.73
C ASN A 105 -7.85 -4.40 -6.18
N LEU A 106 -7.28 -3.23 -6.48
CA LEU A 106 -6.75 -2.90 -7.80
C LEU A 106 -5.45 -3.65 -8.15
N THR A 107 -4.84 -4.34 -7.18
CA THR A 107 -3.63 -5.14 -7.39
C THR A 107 -3.93 -6.59 -7.79
N ALA A 108 -5.18 -7.04 -7.62
CA ALA A 108 -5.55 -8.45 -7.76
C ALA A 108 -5.65 -8.93 -9.22
N ASP A 109 -6.08 -8.07 -10.14
CA ASP A 109 -6.23 -8.45 -11.55
C ASP A 109 -4.87 -8.40 -12.27
N VAL A 110 -4.21 -9.55 -12.28
CA VAL A 110 -2.90 -9.74 -12.92
C VAL A 110 -2.97 -9.40 -14.42
N ALA A 111 -3.98 -9.88 -15.14
CA ALA A 111 -4.09 -9.65 -16.57
C ALA A 111 -4.24 -8.16 -16.89
N MET A 112 -5.13 -7.46 -16.16
CA MET A 112 -5.34 -6.02 -16.31
C MET A 112 -4.07 -5.22 -15.97
N ASN A 113 -3.41 -5.55 -14.86
CA ASN A 113 -2.21 -4.84 -14.42
C ASN A 113 -1.06 -4.98 -15.42
N PHE A 114 -0.79 -6.19 -15.91
CA PHE A 114 0.30 -6.42 -16.88
C PHE A 114 -0.03 -5.88 -18.27
N ALA A 115 -1.28 -5.99 -18.73
CA ALA A 115 -1.69 -5.43 -20.02
C ALA A 115 -1.52 -3.91 -20.05
N VAL A 116 -2.02 -3.20 -19.03
CA VAL A 116 -1.87 -1.73 -18.96
C VAL A 116 -0.41 -1.32 -18.77
N ALA A 117 0.32 -2.03 -17.91
CA ALA A 117 1.74 -1.73 -17.70
C ALA A 117 2.57 -1.86 -18.98
N ASN A 118 2.28 -2.88 -19.81
CA ASN A 118 2.97 -3.14 -21.07
C ASN A 118 2.55 -2.15 -22.17
N ASP A 119 1.25 -1.91 -22.34
CA ASP A 119 0.72 -1.23 -23.53
C ASP A 119 0.64 0.29 -23.35
N VAL A 120 0.43 0.76 -22.11
CA VAL A 120 0.17 2.19 -21.81
C VAL A 120 1.22 2.75 -20.85
N GLY A 121 1.77 1.92 -19.96
CA GLY A 121 2.77 2.29 -18.98
C GLY A 121 2.31 2.05 -17.55
N PHE A 122 3.27 1.73 -16.69
CA PHE A 122 2.99 1.34 -15.30
C PHE A 122 2.29 2.44 -14.48
N GLU A 123 2.49 3.71 -14.82
CA GLU A 123 1.82 4.85 -14.16
C GLU A 123 0.29 4.82 -14.29
N HIS A 124 -0.26 4.07 -15.25
CA HIS A 124 -1.69 4.04 -15.53
C HIS A 124 -2.43 2.81 -14.97
N VAL A 125 -1.74 1.86 -14.34
CA VAL A 125 -2.32 0.56 -13.94
C VAL A 125 -3.54 0.70 -13.03
N PHE A 126 -3.52 1.63 -12.09
CA PHE A 126 -4.63 1.86 -11.17
C PHE A 126 -5.65 2.87 -11.73
N VAL A 127 -5.19 3.90 -12.43
CA VAL A 127 -6.05 4.94 -13.05
C VAL A 127 -7.07 4.30 -13.98
N ARG A 128 -6.64 3.36 -14.84
CA ARG A 128 -7.54 2.70 -15.80
C ARG A 128 -8.66 1.92 -15.13
N GLN A 129 -8.34 1.22 -14.04
CA GLN A 129 -9.32 0.46 -13.28
C GLN A 129 -10.30 1.38 -12.54
N LEU A 130 -9.81 2.50 -11.99
CA LEU A 130 -10.68 3.51 -11.37
C LEU A 130 -11.67 4.09 -12.38
N ILE A 131 -11.22 4.49 -13.56
CA ILE A 131 -12.11 5.01 -14.61
C ILE A 131 -13.18 3.97 -14.99
N ALA A 132 -12.82 2.69 -15.04
CA ALA A 132 -13.75 1.63 -15.43
C ALA A 132 -14.77 1.29 -14.34
N HIS A 133 -14.37 1.33 -13.06
CA HIS A 133 -15.17 0.78 -11.97
C HIS A 133 -15.70 1.83 -10.99
N ALA A 134 -14.97 2.89 -10.71
CA ALA A 134 -15.32 3.85 -9.65
C ALA A 134 -16.44 4.80 -10.08
N ARG A 135 -17.17 5.29 -9.08
CA ARG A 135 -18.23 6.30 -9.23
C ARG A 135 -18.05 7.40 -8.19
N GLU A 136 -18.66 8.54 -8.43
CA GLU A 136 -18.73 9.61 -7.44
C GLU A 136 -19.28 9.08 -6.11
N GLY A 137 -18.65 9.44 -5.00
CA GLY A 137 -19.02 8.98 -3.67
C GLY A 137 -18.36 7.68 -3.21
N ASP A 138 -17.65 6.95 -4.09
CA ASP A 138 -16.76 5.86 -3.73
C ASP A 138 -15.52 6.39 -2.97
N GLY A 139 -14.65 5.50 -2.48
CA GLY A 139 -13.40 5.87 -1.85
C GLY A 139 -12.20 5.07 -2.33
N LEU A 140 -11.00 5.61 -2.16
CA LEU A 140 -9.72 5.00 -2.53
C LEU A 140 -8.75 5.04 -1.35
N ILE A 141 -8.18 3.87 -1.01
CA ILE A 141 -7.07 3.73 -0.06
C ILE A 141 -5.81 3.37 -0.85
N GLY A 142 -4.75 4.16 -0.71
CA GLY A 142 -3.45 3.86 -1.30
C GLY A 142 -2.37 3.68 -0.25
N LEU A 143 -1.54 2.65 -0.39
CA LEU A 143 -0.41 2.36 0.49
C LEU A 143 0.92 2.51 -0.26
N SER A 144 1.77 3.41 0.22
CA SER A 144 3.09 3.69 -0.36
C SER A 144 4.11 4.07 0.70
N THR A 145 5.08 3.20 0.98
CA THR A 145 6.12 3.51 1.98
C THR A 145 6.90 4.79 1.65
N SER A 146 7.11 5.10 0.36
CA SER A 146 7.82 6.30 -0.08
C SER A 146 6.92 7.51 -0.37
N GLY A 147 5.61 7.31 -0.53
CA GLY A 147 4.69 8.36 -0.96
C GLY A 147 4.94 8.93 -2.36
N ASN A 148 5.82 8.31 -3.16
CA ASN A 148 6.37 8.88 -4.39
C ASN A 148 6.10 8.02 -5.65
N SER A 149 5.33 6.94 -5.50
CA SER A 149 5.03 6.04 -6.62
C SER A 149 4.12 6.72 -7.64
N ALA A 150 4.62 6.93 -8.87
CA ALA A 150 3.91 7.66 -9.92
C ALA A 150 2.51 7.09 -10.23
N ASN A 151 2.38 5.76 -10.25
CA ASN A 151 1.10 5.09 -10.48
C ASN A 151 0.07 5.30 -9.35
N LEU A 152 0.51 5.43 -8.10
CA LEU A 152 -0.37 5.77 -6.98
C LEU A 152 -0.77 7.24 -7.02
N ILE A 153 0.18 8.14 -7.29
CA ILE A 153 -0.09 9.58 -7.40
C ILE A 153 -1.12 9.85 -8.49
N ALA A 154 -0.93 9.29 -9.69
CA ALA A 154 -1.86 9.44 -10.80
C ALA A 154 -3.28 8.94 -10.44
N ALA A 155 -3.36 7.83 -9.69
CA ALA A 155 -4.63 7.29 -9.22
C ALA A 155 -5.31 8.16 -8.16
N PHE A 156 -4.55 8.76 -7.23
CA PHE A 156 -5.10 9.73 -6.27
C PHE A 156 -5.64 10.98 -6.96
N VAL A 157 -4.90 11.51 -7.94
CA VAL A 157 -5.34 12.66 -8.75
C VAL A 157 -6.65 12.32 -9.45
N LYS A 158 -6.70 11.19 -10.18
CA LYS A 158 -7.91 10.76 -10.87
C LYS A 158 -9.07 10.51 -9.91
N ALA A 159 -8.82 9.92 -8.74
CA ALA A 159 -9.85 9.67 -7.74
C ALA A 159 -10.51 10.96 -7.26
N ARG A 160 -9.72 12.01 -6.99
CA ARG A 160 -10.25 13.33 -6.61
C ARG A 160 -11.07 13.96 -7.74
N GLU A 161 -10.59 13.89 -8.98
CA GLU A 161 -11.34 14.37 -10.16
C GLU A 161 -12.69 13.67 -10.29
N MET A 162 -12.77 12.38 -9.93
CA MET A 162 -13.99 11.57 -9.97
C MET A 162 -14.88 11.72 -8.71
N GLY A 163 -14.50 12.57 -7.76
CA GLY A 163 -15.28 12.79 -6.53
C GLY A 163 -15.17 11.65 -5.50
N LEU A 164 -14.07 10.90 -5.50
CA LEU A 164 -13.82 9.87 -4.50
C LEU A 164 -13.23 10.45 -3.21
N THR A 165 -13.57 9.83 -2.09
CA THR A 165 -12.86 10.05 -0.82
C THR A 165 -11.50 9.35 -0.86
N THR A 166 -10.41 10.08 -0.68
CA THR A 166 -9.05 9.50 -0.74
C THR A 166 -8.42 9.37 0.65
N ILE A 167 -7.73 8.25 0.89
CA ILE A 167 -6.98 7.96 2.13
C ILE A 167 -5.62 7.41 1.74
N GLY A 168 -4.54 8.04 2.20
CA GLY A 168 -3.17 7.61 1.93
C GLY A 168 -2.47 7.11 3.19
N PHE A 169 -1.81 5.95 3.08
CA PHE A 169 -0.84 5.47 4.05
C PHE A 169 0.55 5.63 3.45
N SER A 170 1.38 6.47 4.06
CA SER A 170 2.75 6.70 3.63
C SER A 170 3.74 6.71 4.79
N GLY A 171 5.01 6.48 4.48
CA GLY A 171 6.12 6.58 5.42
C GLY A 171 6.95 7.84 5.18
N GLY A 172 7.90 8.10 6.07
CA GLY A 172 8.81 9.25 5.98
C GLY A 172 8.06 10.58 6.05
N ASP A 173 8.36 11.48 5.12
CA ASP A 173 7.69 12.79 4.95
C ASP A 173 6.37 12.69 4.16
N GLY A 174 5.99 11.49 3.75
CA GLY A 174 4.81 11.21 2.95
C GLY A 174 4.96 11.49 1.46
N GLY A 175 6.09 12.01 0.99
CA GLY A 175 6.38 12.26 -0.42
C GLY A 175 5.34 13.14 -1.11
N LYS A 176 5.19 12.96 -2.43
CA LYS A 176 4.23 13.72 -3.25
C LYS A 176 2.77 13.46 -2.88
N MET A 177 2.44 12.34 -2.24
CA MET A 177 1.08 11.99 -1.83
C MET A 177 0.45 12.98 -0.82
N THR A 178 1.23 13.83 -0.15
CA THR A 178 0.71 14.83 0.79
C THR A 178 0.26 16.12 0.12
N HIS A 179 0.67 16.35 -1.13
CA HIS A 179 0.48 17.63 -1.84
C HIS A 179 -0.38 17.50 -3.09
N GLU A 180 -0.37 16.33 -3.70
CA GLU A 180 -1.18 16.00 -4.86
C GLU A 180 -2.54 15.52 -4.39
#